data_AF-A0A8S8XZW4-F1
#
_entry.id   AF-A0A8S8XZW4-F1
#
_cell.length_a   1.000
_cell.length_b   1.000
_cell.length_c   1.000
_cell.angle_alpha   90.00
_cell.angle_beta   90.00
_cell.angle_gamma   90.00
#
_symmetry.space_group_name_H-M   'P 1'
#
loop_
_entity.id
_entity.type
_entity.pdbx_description
1 polymer ?
#
loop_
_entity_poly.entity_id
_entity_poly.type
_entity_poly.pdbx_seq_one_letter_code
_entity_poly.pdbx_strand_id
1 'polypeptide(L)' 'MFKNELKKYENTNIRINSAGCLDFCEQGPTVVVYPESIWYSIKNPEKDIPEIVQEHLIHGKTVERCMIKL' A
#
# COMPACT_ATOMS: atom_id res chain seq x y z
N MET A 1 -5.24 8.96 -2.79
CA MET A 1 -6.17 7.83 -2.67
C MET A 1 -6.00 7.09 -1.34
N PHE A 2 -4.81 6.58 -1.00
CA PHE A 2 -4.56 5.93 0.31
C PHE A 2 -5.06 6.71 1.53
N LYS A 3 -4.75 8.01 1.64
CA LYS A 3 -5.23 8.86 2.76
C LYS A 3 -6.75 8.93 2.85
N ASN A 4 -7.45 8.95 1.72
CA ASN A 4 -8.91 9.04 1.69
C ASN A 4 -9.52 7.69 2.06
N GLU A 5 -8.90 6.60 1.63
CA GLU A 5 -9.35 5.24 1.95
C GLU A 5 -9.14 4.93 3.44
N LEU A 6 -7.97 5.27 4.00
CA LEU A 6 -7.68 5.07 5.42
C LEU A 6 -8.63 5.84 6.34
N LYS A 7 -9.11 7.01 5.92
CA LYS A 7 -10.09 7.82 6.69
C LYS A 7 -11.43 7.12 6.93
N LYS A 8 -11.73 6.03 6.22
CA LYS A 8 -12.93 5.22 6.46
C LYS A 8 -12.83 4.37 7.73
N TYR A 9 -11.64 4.27 8.33
CA TYR A 9 -11.36 3.45 9.52
C TYR A 9 -10.99 4.35 10.70
N GLU A 10 -11.61 4.10 11.85
CA GLU A 10 -11.35 4.84 13.09
C GLU A 10 -10.15 4.26 13.87
N ASN A 11 -9.51 5.08 14.70
CA ASN A 11 -8.43 4.69 15.63
C ASN A 11 -7.22 3.98 15.00
N THR A 12 -6.89 4.32 13.74
CA THR A 12 -5.70 3.78 13.07
C THR A 12 -4.43 4.53 13.51
N ASN A 13 -3.36 3.79 13.82
CA ASN A 13 -2.03 4.36 14.07
C ASN A 13 -1.12 4.19 12.84
N ILE A 14 -1.60 4.66 11.68
CA ILE A 14 -0.92 4.49 10.39
C ILE A 14 -0.61 5.85 9.79
N ARG A 15 0.65 6.03 9.34
CA ARG A 15 1.09 7.24 8.66
C ARG A 15 1.29 6.98 7.17
N ILE A 16 0.67 7.83 6.35
CA ILE A 16 0.84 7.81 4.89
C ILE A 16 1.59 9.07 4.46
N ASN A 17 2.78 8.89 3.89
CA ASN A 17 3.58 9.96 3.27
C ASN A 17 3.74 9.70 1.78
N SER A 18 3.96 10.77 1.02
CA SER A 18 4.50 10.67 -0.34
C SER A 18 6.01 10.53 -0.26
N ALA A 19 6.60 9.71 -1.13
CA ALA A 19 8.04 9.57 -1.29
C ALA A 19 8.44 9.92 -2.73
N GLY A 20 9.72 10.25 -2.92
CA GLY A 20 10.33 10.38 -4.24
C GLY A 20 10.68 9.02 -4.86
N CYS A 21 11.65 9.00 -5.76
CA CYS A 21 12.17 7.75 -6.32
C CYS A 21 12.78 6.88 -5.21
N LEU A 22 12.46 5.58 -5.24
CA LEU A 22 13.04 4.55 -4.37
C LEU A 22 13.54 3.35 -5.19
N ASP A 23 14.09 3.60 -6.37
CA ASP A 23 14.72 2.63 -7.30
C ASP A 23 13.80 1.58 -7.97
N PHE A 24 12.51 1.50 -7.62
CA PHE A 24 11.54 0.59 -8.26
C PHE A 24 10.74 1.21 -9.41
N CYS A 25 11.36 2.08 -10.21
CA CYS A 25 10.68 2.81 -11.29
C CYS A 25 9.97 1.89 -12.30
N GLU A 26 10.58 0.75 -12.63
CA GLU A 26 10.04 -0.20 -13.61
C GLU A 26 8.75 -0.90 -13.16
N GLN A 27 8.46 -0.89 -11.85
CA GLN A 27 7.27 -1.49 -11.25
C GLN A 27 6.26 -0.43 -10.81
N GLY A 28 6.51 0.84 -11.15
CA GLY A 28 5.75 2.00 -10.71
C GLY A 28 4.31 2.05 -11.28
N PRO A 29 3.35 2.65 -10.55
CA PRO A 29 3.47 3.27 -9.23
C PRO A 29 3.67 2.26 -8.09
N THR A 30 4.65 2.51 -7.21
CA THR A 30 5.00 1.61 -6.09
C THR A 30 4.65 2.19 -4.72
N VAL A 31 4.34 1.31 -3.78
CA VAL A 31 4.12 1.64 -2.36
C VAL A 31 4.91 0.66 -1.51
N VAL A 32 5.58 1.16 -0.47
CA VAL A 32 6.24 0.33 0.54
C VAL A 32 5.54 0.47 1.88
N VAL A 33 5.31 -0.64 2.56
CA VAL A 33 4.74 -0.69 3.91
C VAL A 33 5.82 -1.13 4.89
N TYR A 34 5.97 -0.37 5.96
CA TYR A 34 6.90 -0.62 7.07
C TYR A 34 6.12 -0.94 8.34
N PRO A 35 6.70 -1.77 9.26
CA PRO A 35 8.08 -2.27 9.28
C PRO A 35 8.40 -3.48 8.39
N GLU A 36 7.40 -4.12 7.78
CA GLU A 36 7.52 -5.39 7.06
C GLU A 36 8.33 -5.28 5.76
N SER A 37 8.59 -4.06 5.28
CA SER A 37 9.30 -3.79 4.01
C SER A 37 8.63 -4.44 2.81
N ILE A 38 7.29 -4.52 2.83
CA ILE A 38 6.50 -5.11 1.76
C ILE A 38 6.27 -4.07 0.67
N TRP A 39 6.63 -4.43 -0.56
CA TRP A 39 6.48 -3.61 -1.75
C TRP A 39 5.25 -4.02 -2.56
N TYR A 40 4.44 -3.04 -2.93
CA TYR A 40 3.28 -3.21 -3.80
C TYR A 40 3.44 -2.41 -5.09
N SER A 41 3.05 -3.01 -6.20
CA SER A 41 2.83 -2.32 -7.48
C SER A 41 1.33 -2.10 -7.66
N ILE A 42 0.94 -0.85 -7.88
CA ILE A 42 -0.47 -0.45 -8.00
C ILE A 42 -0.87 -0.42 -9.47
N LYS A 43 -1.56 -1.47 -9.92
CA LYS A 43 -1.99 -1.63 -11.32
C LYS A 43 -3.40 -1.09 -11.56
N ASN A 44 -4.30 -1.28 -10.60
CA ASN A 44 -5.64 -0.72 -10.60
C ASN A 44 -5.88 0.03 -9.27
N PRO A 45 -5.67 1.35 -9.23
CA PRO A 45 -5.82 2.13 -8.01
C PRO A 45 -7.19 2.04 -7.34
N GLU A 46 -8.27 1.87 -8.11
CA GLU A 46 -9.64 1.78 -7.57
C GLU A 46 -9.89 0.46 -6.83
N LYS A 47 -9.18 -0.61 -7.20
CA LYS A 47 -9.28 -1.93 -6.56
C LYS A 47 -8.17 -2.18 -5.55
N ASP A 48 -6.93 -1.90 -5.94
CA ASP A 48 -5.73 -2.28 -5.20
C ASP A 48 -5.58 -1.47 -3.91
N ILE A 49 -5.93 -0.18 -3.94
CA ILE A 49 -5.76 0.69 -2.76
C ILE A 49 -6.75 0.31 -1.66
N PRO A 50 -8.07 0.15 -1.92
CA PRO A 50 -9.01 -0.35 -0.89
C PRO A 50 -8.60 -1.71 -0.34
N GLU A 51 -8.18 -2.65 -1.19
CA GLU A 51 -7.78 -3.98 -0.75
C GLU A 51 -6.50 -3.95 0.11
N ILE A 52 -5.47 -3.18 -0.27
CA ILE A 52 -4.24 -3.03 0.52
C ILE A 52 -4.55 -2.35 1.86
N VAL A 53 -5.38 -1.31 1.88
CA VAL A 53 -5.75 -0.65 3.14
C VAL A 53 -6.50 -1.62 4.03
N GLN A 54 -7.56 -2.24 3.51
CA GLN A 54 -8.41 -3.14 4.30
C GLN A 54 -7.65 -4.39 4.74
N GLU A 55 -7.09 -5.17 3.83
CA GLU A 55 -6.49 -6.46 4.20
C GLU A 55 -5.17 -6.25 4.92
N HIS A 56 -4.26 -5.44 4.38
CA HIS A 56 -2.92 -5.34 4.94
C HIS A 56 -2.85 -4.36 6.10
N LEU A 57 -3.27 -3.10 5.91
CA LEU A 57 -3.06 -2.08 6.93
C LEU A 57 -4.00 -2.24 8.13
N ILE A 58 -5.24 -2.69 7.91
CA ILE A 58 -6.22 -2.88 9.00
C ILE A 58 -6.18 -4.29 9.58
N HIS A 59 -6.11 -5.34 8.74
CA HIS A 59 -6.19 -6.73 9.20
C HIS A 59 -4.85 -7.48 9.24
N GLY A 60 -3.75 -6.85 8.84
CA GLY A 60 -2.41 -7.46 8.87
C GLY A 60 -2.17 -8.55 7.81
N LYS A 61 -3.01 -8.64 6.77
CA LYS A 61 -2.93 -9.65 5.71
C LYS A 61 -2.39 -9.06 4.41
N THR A 62 -1.25 -9.54 3.95
CA THR A 62 -0.61 -9.05 2.72
C THR A 62 -1.41 -9.40 1.47
N VAL A 63 -1.42 -8.49 0.49
CA VAL A 63 -2.13 -8.66 -0.79
C VAL A 63 -1.17 -9.20 -1.84
N GLU A 64 -0.91 -10.52 -1.84
CA GLU A 64 0.14 -11.16 -2.65
C GLU A 64 0.08 -10.83 -4.15
N ARG A 65 -1.12 -10.68 -4.70
CA ARG A 65 -1.31 -10.32 -6.13
C ARG A 65 -0.74 -8.95 -6.51
N CYS A 66 -0.65 -8.02 -5.54
CA CYS A 66 -0.12 -6.69 -5.72
C CYS A 66 1.36 -6.62 -5.37
N MET A 67 1.92 -7.65 -4.71
CA MET A 67 3.28 -7.62 -4.21
C MET A 67 4.29 -7.68 -5.34
N ILE A 68 5.34 -6.88 -5.22
CA ILE A 68 6.54 -7.03 -6.03
C ILE A 68 7.32 -8.21 -5.47
N LYS A 69 7.57 -9.21 -6.30
CA LYS A 69 8.46 -10.32 -5.98
C LYS A 69 9.88 -9.89 -6.31
N LEU A 70 10.73 -9.85 -5.30
CA LEU A 70 12.18 -9.72 -5.47
C LEU A 70 12.79 -11.05 -5.89
#